data_AF-A0A5C7S0U8-F1
#
_entry.id   AF-A0A5C7S0U8-F1
#
_cell.length_a   1.000
_cell.length_b   1.000
_cell.length_c   1.000
_cell.angle_alpha   90.00
_cell.angle_beta   90.00
_cell.angle_gamma   90.00
#
_symmetry.space_group_name_H-M   'P 1'
#
loop_
_entity.id
_entity.type
_entity.pdbx_description
1 polymer ?
#
loop_
_entity_poly.entity_id
_entity_poly.type
_entity_poly.pdbx_seq_one_letter_code
_entity_poly.pdbx_strand_id
1 'polypeptide(L)'
;MSMSSRRYFAVWALALLMPVSWQAVAQSARAVPESNRASHASHAAAPLSPAERGALARAFVMKWGQYVQRVYDVPVGVWSKRMVSNFVAADAMNFRNALRRDTLEGALAELNGTGHRLVDAKVIDAYARQAPGTSGQAVAKALGDTARDLVFTAVPPCRIADTRVVGGAIAANSTRNFYALASAYTSQGGNATSCNVPIATAATAIAINVTAVTPTGAGYATVYPFATAQPLAASVNYTAGAIVNNSVVVGIPSPLLSNDFTIYTFAQSHYVIDIVGYFAPPQATPVQCMQTSVSTESIPAGLAAFYLAPACPTGYQSVSVGCWSVAGVYSTGSSLGFTRPDNRASCGWHNTTGAARDVNAAAVCCRVPGR
;
A
#
# COMPACT_ATOMS: atom_id res chain seq x y z
N MET A 1 -35.44 80.39 -26.27
CA MET A 1 -36.53 81.31 -25.87
C MET A 1 -37.46 80.56 -24.92
N SER A 2 -37.91 81.18 -23.82
CA SER A 2 -38.83 80.68 -22.76
C SER A 2 -38.44 79.37 -22.03
N MET A 3 -38.40 79.29 -20.68
CA MET A 3 -39.44 79.49 -19.64
C MET A 3 -40.63 78.49 -19.76
N SER A 4 -41.21 77.91 -18.70
CA SER A 4 -40.86 77.80 -17.26
C SER A 4 -41.85 76.83 -16.55
N SER A 5 -41.53 76.36 -15.33
CA SER A 5 -42.41 75.67 -14.33
C SER A 5 -43.02 74.30 -14.69
N ARG A 6 -42.81 73.21 -13.92
CA ARG A 6 -43.30 72.89 -12.54
C ARG A 6 -44.84 72.88 -12.46
N ARG A 7 -45.55 71.89 -11.92
CA ARG A 7 -45.28 70.83 -10.90
C ARG A 7 -45.87 69.48 -11.43
N TYR A 8 -45.91 68.31 -10.77
CA TYR A 8 -45.77 67.90 -9.36
C TYR A 8 -44.86 66.64 -9.21
N PHE A 9 -45.14 65.73 -8.26
CA PHE A 9 -44.27 64.65 -7.74
C PHE A 9 -44.60 63.24 -8.24
N ALA A 10 -43.60 62.36 -8.17
CA ALA A 10 -43.64 60.98 -8.65
C ALA A 10 -43.55 59.92 -7.52
N VAL A 11 -44.29 58.82 -7.72
CA VAL A 11 -43.85 57.40 -7.72
C VAL A 11 -43.11 56.81 -6.51
N TRP A 12 -43.80 55.86 -5.86
CA TRP A 12 -43.41 54.56 -5.31
C TRP A 12 -41.91 54.15 -5.15
N ALA A 13 -41.60 53.73 -3.91
CA ALA A 13 -41.10 52.40 -3.52
C ALA A 13 -39.69 52.23 -2.87
N LEU A 14 -39.66 51.16 -2.06
CA LEU A 14 -38.58 50.51 -1.30
C LEU A 14 -37.96 51.25 -0.11
N ALA A 15 -38.14 50.61 1.06
CA ALA A 15 -37.59 50.99 2.34
C ALA A 15 -36.21 50.37 2.58
N LEU A 16 -35.27 51.21 2.98
CA LEU A 16 -34.04 50.88 3.69
C LEU A 16 -34.00 51.83 4.89
N LEU A 17 -33.82 51.31 6.11
CA LEU A 17 -33.23 52.03 7.25
C LEU A 17 -33.13 51.14 8.51
N MET A 18 -31.94 51.15 9.13
CA MET A 18 -31.70 50.82 10.55
C MET A 18 -32.39 51.87 11.45
N PRO A 19 -32.46 51.77 12.82
CA PRO A 19 -31.27 52.04 13.68
C PRO A 19 -31.27 51.58 15.19
N VAL A 20 -30.16 51.89 15.89
CA VAL A 20 -29.92 52.07 17.37
C VAL A 20 -30.02 50.84 18.33
N SER A 21 -28.96 50.40 19.03
CA SER A 21 -28.51 50.95 20.34
C SER A 21 -27.17 50.30 20.81
N TRP A 22 -26.13 51.08 21.13
CA TRP A 22 -25.56 51.41 22.47
C TRP A 22 -24.60 50.37 23.13
N GLN A 23 -23.75 50.83 24.05
CA GLN A 23 -22.34 50.37 24.21
C GLN A 23 -22.00 49.53 25.47
N ALA A 24 -20.75 49.00 25.45
CA ALA A 24 -19.92 48.51 26.57
C ALA A 24 -20.13 47.04 27.02
N VAL A 25 -19.14 46.26 27.46
CA VAL A 25 -17.71 46.52 27.83
C VAL A 25 -16.79 45.51 27.13
N ALA A 26 -15.53 45.89 26.84
CA ALA A 26 -14.53 45.00 26.25
C ALA A 26 -13.81 44.10 27.27
N GLN A 27 -13.63 42.82 26.93
CA GLN A 27 -12.47 42.03 27.38
C GLN A 27 -11.82 41.37 26.16
N SER A 28 -10.52 41.60 26.01
CA SER A 28 -9.72 41.26 24.84
C SER A 28 -9.19 39.83 24.89
N ALA A 29 -9.92 38.89 24.27
CA ALA A 29 -9.36 37.60 23.86
C ALA A 29 -9.11 37.61 22.34
N ARG A 30 -7.90 37.25 21.91
CA ARG A 30 -7.48 37.28 20.50
C ARG A 30 -8.32 36.32 19.66
N ALA A 31 -8.75 36.78 18.48
CA ALA A 31 -9.35 35.91 17.48
C ALA A 31 -8.34 34.87 16.97
N VAL A 32 -8.75 33.60 16.93
CA VAL A 32 -8.17 32.57 16.06
C VAL A 32 -9.16 32.38 14.92
N PRO A 33 -8.75 32.48 13.64
CA PRO A 33 -9.69 32.44 12.53
C PRO A 33 -10.30 31.06 12.31
N GLU A 34 -11.52 31.09 11.77
CA GLU A 34 -12.43 29.97 11.56
C GLU A 34 -11.92 29.01 10.47
N SER A 35 -11.39 27.84 10.86
CA SER A 35 -10.87 26.85 9.90
C SER A 35 -10.97 25.38 10.37
N ASN A 36 -12.11 24.98 10.96
CA ASN A 36 -12.33 23.57 11.33
C ASN A 36 -13.80 23.11 11.18
N ARG A 37 -14.27 22.98 9.93
CA ARG A 37 -15.44 22.15 9.58
C ARG A 37 -15.44 21.75 8.10
N ALA A 38 -14.48 20.92 7.70
CA ALA A 38 -14.49 20.24 6.41
C ALA A 38 -14.40 18.72 6.61
N SER A 39 -15.57 18.07 6.56
CA SER A 39 -15.80 16.66 6.16
C SER A 39 -14.72 15.61 6.51
N HIS A 40 -14.93 14.90 7.62
CA HIS A 40 -14.48 13.50 7.76
C HIS A 40 -15.28 12.59 6.84
N ALA A 41 -15.01 12.67 5.54
CA ALA A 41 -15.45 11.69 4.56
C ALA A 41 -14.25 10.81 4.21
N SER A 42 -14.26 9.56 4.69
CA SER A 42 -13.27 8.53 4.36
C SER A 42 -13.38 8.14 2.88
N HIS A 43 -12.75 8.93 2.02
CA HIS A 43 -12.67 8.63 0.59
C HIS A 43 -11.68 7.48 0.39
N ALA A 44 -12.19 6.27 0.17
CA ALA A 44 -11.44 5.29 -0.60
C ALA A 44 -11.09 5.93 -1.94
N ALA A 45 -9.79 6.08 -2.24
CA ALA A 45 -9.36 6.80 -3.42
C ALA A 45 -9.83 6.05 -4.68
N ALA A 46 -10.51 6.75 -5.58
CA ALA A 46 -10.88 6.18 -6.87
C ALA A 46 -9.64 5.66 -7.62
N PRO A 47 -9.75 4.54 -8.37
CA PRO A 47 -8.63 3.98 -9.10
C PRO A 47 -8.08 5.00 -10.12
N LEU A 48 -6.75 5.21 -10.10
CA LEU A 48 -6.08 6.17 -10.97
C LEU A 48 -6.30 5.84 -12.45
N SER A 49 -6.67 6.85 -13.24
CA SER A 49 -6.62 6.74 -14.70
C SER A 49 -5.18 6.51 -15.19
N PRO A 50 -4.98 5.95 -16.41
CA PRO A 50 -3.65 5.75 -16.98
C PRO A 50 -2.83 7.05 -17.06
N ALA A 51 -3.49 8.19 -17.32
CA ALA A 51 -2.84 9.50 -17.40
C ALA A 51 -2.36 9.99 -16.02
N GLU A 52 -3.21 9.94 -14.98
CA GLU A 52 -2.83 10.31 -13.61
C GLU A 52 -1.72 9.41 -13.08
N ARG A 53 -1.83 8.10 -13.29
CA ARG A 53 -0.81 7.12 -12.91
C ARG A 53 0.53 7.40 -13.61
N GLY A 54 0.48 7.72 -14.91
CA GLY A 54 1.65 8.14 -15.68
C GLY A 54 2.27 9.46 -15.20
N ALA A 55 1.48 10.38 -14.63
CA ALA A 55 1.97 11.62 -14.03
C ALA A 55 2.65 11.35 -12.66
N LEU A 56 2.03 10.54 -11.79
CA LEU A 56 2.60 10.16 -10.50
C LEU A 56 3.90 9.35 -10.66
N ALA A 57 3.97 8.45 -11.65
CA ALA A 57 5.18 7.72 -12.00
C ALA A 57 6.33 8.66 -12.42
N ARG A 58 6.05 9.64 -13.29
CA ARG A 58 7.04 10.66 -13.66
C ARG A 58 7.49 11.49 -12.46
N ALA A 59 6.57 11.92 -11.60
CA ALA A 59 6.90 12.67 -10.39
C ALA A 59 7.81 11.85 -9.43
N PHE A 60 7.54 10.54 -9.29
CA PHE A 60 8.34 9.66 -8.44
C PHE A 60 9.76 9.47 -9.01
N VAL A 61 9.87 9.20 -10.31
CA VAL A 61 11.17 9.05 -10.99
C VAL A 61 11.97 10.35 -10.95
N MET A 62 11.32 11.52 -11.08
CA MET A 62 11.99 12.82 -10.97
C MET A 62 12.47 13.11 -9.55
N LYS A 63 11.69 12.78 -8.51
CA LYS A 63 12.10 12.97 -7.10
C LYS A 63 13.32 12.11 -6.75
N TRP A 64 13.32 10.85 -7.17
CA TRP A 64 14.26 9.85 -6.63
C TRP A 64 15.36 9.41 -7.59
N GLY A 65 15.21 9.59 -8.91
CA GLY A 65 16.16 9.06 -9.89
C GLY A 65 17.60 9.54 -9.68
N GLN A 66 17.78 10.84 -9.42
CA GLN A 66 19.10 11.42 -9.14
C GLN A 66 19.73 10.88 -7.84
N TYR A 67 18.92 10.61 -6.82
CA TYR A 67 19.38 9.98 -5.58
C TYR A 67 19.80 8.51 -5.85
N VAL A 68 18.96 7.76 -6.57
CA VAL A 68 19.24 6.37 -6.96
C VAL A 68 20.55 6.26 -7.76
N GLN A 69 20.73 7.12 -8.76
CA GLN A 69 21.93 7.12 -9.58
C GLN A 69 23.18 7.49 -8.76
N ARG A 70 23.09 8.44 -7.83
CA ARG A 70 24.26 8.89 -7.04
C ARG A 70 24.66 7.93 -5.93
N VAL A 71 23.69 7.33 -5.24
CA VAL A 71 23.93 6.52 -4.04
C VAL A 71 24.14 5.05 -4.38
N TYR A 72 23.50 4.55 -5.45
CA TYR A 72 23.51 3.13 -5.80
C TYR A 72 24.12 2.83 -7.19
N ASP A 73 24.64 3.85 -7.89
CA ASP A 73 25.25 3.76 -9.23
C ASP A 73 24.36 3.09 -10.29
N VAL A 74 23.04 3.28 -10.18
CA VAL A 74 22.06 2.74 -11.14
C VAL A 74 21.57 3.85 -12.08
N PRO A 75 21.77 3.74 -13.41
CA PRO A 75 21.24 4.72 -14.36
C PRO A 75 19.72 4.86 -14.25
N VAL A 76 19.21 6.09 -14.18
CA VAL A 76 17.77 6.37 -13.98
C VAL A 76 16.89 5.68 -15.02
N GLY A 77 17.34 5.60 -16.27
CA GLY A 77 16.61 4.91 -17.35
C GLY A 77 16.50 3.39 -17.19
N VAL A 78 17.38 2.76 -16.41
CA VAL A 78 17.32 1.33 -16.06
C VAL A 78 16.40 1.13 -14.86
N TRP A 79 16.62 1.90 -13.79
CA TRP A 79 15.82 1.82 -12.57
C TRP A 79 14.34 2.15 -12.82
N SER A 80 14.04 3.24 -13.52
CA SER A 80 12.67 3.66 -13.83
C SER A 80 11.89 2.61 -14.64
N LYS A 81 12.55 1.90 -15.56
CA LYS A 81 11.93 0.79 -16.33
C LYS A 81 11.54 -0.38 -15.44
N ARG A 82 12.38 -0.74 -14.45
CA ARG A 82 12.08 -1.78 -13.44
C ARG A 82 10.87 -1.38 -12.59
N MET A 83 10.86 -0.13 -12.13
CA MET A 83 9.80 0.46 -11.31
C MET A 83 8.43 0.62 -12.00
N VAL A 84 8.33 0.50 -13.34
CA VAL A 84 7.04 0.62 -14.07
C VAL A 84 5.98 -0.31 -13.49
N SER A 85 6.37 -1.53 -13.16
CA SER A 85 5.47 -2.54 -12.56
C SER A 85 4.93 -2.11 -11.19
N ASN A 86 5.78 -1.60 -10.29
CA ASN A 86 5.38 -1.02 -9.00
C ASN A 86 4.41 0.15 -9.21
N PHE A 87 4.70 1.03 -10.19
CA PHE A 87 3.80 2.15 -10.52
C PHE A 87 2.45 1.69 -11.10
N VAL A 88 2.41 0.59 -11.84
CA VAL A 88 1.16 -0.02 -12.35
C VAL A 88 0.34 -0.63 -11.22
N ALA A 89 0.98 -1.33 -10.29
CA ALA A 89 0.31 -2.07 -9.22
C ALA A 89 -0.08 -1.22 -7.99
N ALA A 90 0.63 -0.11 -7.72
CA ALA A 90 0.38 0.70 -6.52
C ALA A 90 -1.06 1.23 -6.44
N ASP A 91 -1.64 1.17 -5.24
CA ASP A 91 -2.93 1.81 -4.94
C ASP A 91 -2.85 3.34 -5.10
N ALA A 92 -3.98 3.96 -5.41
CA ALA A 92 -4.10 5.40 -5.64
C ALA A 92 -3.67 6.25 -4.43
N MET A 93 -3.97 5.82 -3.21
CA MET A 93 -3.56 6.51 -1.99
C MET A 93 -2.08 6.24 -1.68
N ASN A 94 -1.65 4.99 -1.77
CA ASN A 94 -0.28 4.56 -1.54
C ASN A 94 0.72 5.29 -2.45
N PHE A 95 0.40 5.44 -3.74
CA PHE A 95 1.25 6.18 -4.70
C PHE A 95 1.35 7.67 -4.34
N ARG A 96 0.24 8.30 -3.92
CA ARG A 96 0.23 9.69 -3.44
C ARG A 96 1.03 9.86 -2.14
N ASN A 97 0.96 8.90 -1.22
CA ASN A 97 1.74 8.89 0.02
C ASN A 97 3.23 8.69 -0.22
N ALA A 98 3.61 7.82 -1.16
CA ALA A 98 4.99 7.56 -1.52
C ALA A 98 5.73 8.84 -1.98
N LEU A 99 5.07 9.72 -2.74
CA LEU A 99 5.63 11.01 -3.14
C LEU A 99 5.88 11.97 -1.96
N ARG A 100 5.14 11.81 -0.85
CA ARG A 100 5.26 12.62 0.37
C ARG A 100 6.34 12.15 1.33
N ARG A 101 7.01 11.02 1.07
CA ARG A 101 8.05 10.48 1.96
C ARG A 101 9.40 11.15 1.77
N ASP A 102 10.14 11.33 2.86
CA ASP A 102 11.44 12.02 2.88
C ASP A 102 12.63 11.09 2.61
N THR A 103 12.42 9.77 2.69
CA THR A 103 13.40 8.74 2.35
C THR A 103 12.93 7.91 1.15
N LEU A 104 13.87 7.45 0.31
CA LEU A 104 13.54 6.59 -0.84
C LEU A 104 12.92 5.27 -0.35
N GLU A 105 13.49 4.72 0.72
CA GLU A 105 13.11 3.44 1.30
C GLU A 105 11.69 3.54 1.88
N GLY A 106 11.39 4.67 2.55
CA GLY A 106 10.04 4.99 3.01
C GLY A 106 9.04 5.23 1.88
N ALA A 107 9.50 5.75 0.73
CA ALA A 107 8.69 5.95 -0.47
C ALA A 107 8.39 4.64 -1.20
N LEU A 108 9.36 3.73 -1.29
CA LEU A 108 9.21 2.39 -1.84
C LEU A 108 8.29 1.53 -0.96
N ALA A 109 8.42 1.63 0.37
CA ALA A 109 7.53 0.96 1.32
C ALA A 109 6.05 1.36 1.12
N GLU A 110 5.77 2.65 0.91
CA GLU A 110 4.40 3.10 0.60
C GLU A 110 3.91 2.61 -0.76
N LEU A 111 4.71 2.70 -1.83
CA LEU A 111 4.34 2.17 -3.15
C LEU A 111 3.93 0.69 -3.07
N ASN A 112 4.69 -0.08 -2.30
CA ASN A 112 4.50 -1.51 -2.13
C ASN A 112 3.49 -1.84 -1.01
N GLY A 113 2.67 -0.88 -0.55
CA GLY A 113 1.59 -1.14 0.42
C GLY A 113 2.04 -1.61 1.82
N THR A 114 3.34 -1.62 2.11
CA THR A 114 3.91 -1.99 3.42
C THR A 114 3.88 -0.78 4.35
N GLY A 115 2.74 -0.10 4.40
CA GLY A 115 2.57 1.15 5.14
C GLY A 115 3.03 0.98 6.58
N HIS A 116 3.77 1.98 7.07
CA HIS A 116 4.47 2.03 8.37
C HIS A 116 5.86 1.35 8.46
N ARG A 117 6.89 2.21 8.27
CA ARG A 117 8.12 2.39 9.09
C ARG A 117 9.44 2.26 8.33
N LEU A 118 9.98 3.39 7.86
CA LEU A 118 11.44 3.63 7.83
C LEU A 118 11.78 5.10 8.11
N VAL A 119 11.41 5.57 9.31
CA VAL A 119 12.09 6.63 10.08
C VAL A 119 11.95 6.32 11.58
N ASP A 120 12.87 6.86 12.39
CA ASP A 120 12.84 7.02 13.85
C ASP A 120 12.93 5.81 14.80
N ALA A 121 12.94 4.55 14.34
CA ALA A 121 13.23 3.43 15.24
C ALA A 121 14.59 3.58 15.96
N LYS A 122 15.63 4.06 15.26
CA LYS A 122 16.95 4.35 15.85
C LYS A 122 17.00 5.61 16.73
N VAL A 123 16.09 6.57 16.51
CA VAL A 123 16.01 7.81 17.30
C VAL A 123 15.32 7.52 18.63
N ILE A 124 14.19 6.80 18.59
CA ILE A 124 13.50 6.29 19.78
C ILE A 124 14.41 5.35 20.58
N ASP A 125 15.14 4.45 19.93
CA ASP A 125 16.14 3.59 20.58
C ASP A 125 17.31 4.36 21.22
N ALA A 126 17.69 5.53 20.67
CA ALA A 126 18.76 6.36 21.22
C ALA A 126 18.29 7.11 22.49
N TYR A 127 17.05 7.60 22.50
CA TYR A 127 16.44 8.20 23.69
C TYR A 127 16.06 7.13 24.74
N ALA A 128 15.61 5.94 24.32
CA ALA A 128 15.31 4.84 25.24
C ALA A 128 16.56 4.23 25.88
N ARG A 129 17.70 4.21 25.18
CA ARG A 129 19.00 3.77 25.73
C ARG A 129 19.62 4.74 26.74
N GLN A 130 19.01 5.90 26.99
CA GLN A 130 19.36 6.76 28.13
C GLN A 130 18.62 6.37 29.42
N ALA A 131 17.71 5.39 29.40
CA ALA A 131 17.18 4.76 30.61
C ALA A 131 18.11 3.61 31.05
N PRO A 132 18.76 3.69 32.22
CA PRO A 132 19.68 2.65 32.65
C PRO A 132 18.93 1.44 33.24
N GLY A 133 18.98 0.33 32.49
CA GLY A 133 18.81 -1.02 33.01
C GLY A 133 17.42 -1.65 32.93
N THR A 134 17.25 -2.58 31.99
CA THR A 134 16.60 -3.89 32.25
C THR A 134 17.12 -4.92 31.27
N SER A 135 17.36 -6.14 31.75
CA SER A 135 17.70 -7.31 30.94
C SER A 135 16.48 -7.80 30.17
N GLY A 136 16.44 -7.58 28.85
CA GLY A 136 15.34 -8.05 28.00
C GLY A 136 15.35 -9.56 27.83
N GLN A 137 14.33 -10.24 28.36
CA GLN A 137 14.02 -11.62 27.96
C GLN A 137 13.76 -11.67 26.44
N ALA A 138 14.17 -12.76 25.79
CA ALA A 138 13.87 -12.99 24.39
C ALA A 138 12.37 -13.24 24.21
N VAL A 139 11.61 -12.16 23.93
CA VAL A 139 10.21 -12.27 23.52
C VAL A 139 10.18 -13.08 22.22
N ALA A 140 9.52 -14.24 22.24
CA ALA A 140 9.34 -15.05 21.04
C ALA A 140 8.65 -14.18 19.98
N LYS A 141 9.28 -14.07 18.79
CA LYS A 141 8.76 -13.24 17.70
C LYS A 141 7.37 -13.75 17.31
N ALA A 142 6.34 -12.95 17.56
CA ALA A 142 5.00 -13.25 17.10
C ALA A 142 4.99 -13.29 15.56
N LEU A 143 4.51 -14.39 14.99
CA LEU A 143 4.36 -14.52 13.54
C LEU A 143 3.29 -13.54 13.04
N GLY A 144 3.62 -12.79 11.99
CA GLY A 144 2.75 -11.78 11.39
C GLY A 144 3.20 -10.32 11.61
N ASP A 145 4.45 -10.06 11.99
CA ASP A 145 5.00 -8.69 12.06
C ASP A 145 5.16 -8.13 10.64
N THR A 146 4.33 -7.16 10.27
CA THR A 146 4.29 -6.62 8.90
C THR A 146 5.54 -5.83 8.49
N ALA A 147 6.44 -5.51 9.43
CA ALA A 147 7.69 -4.82 9.19
C ALA A 147 8.92 -5.74 9.31
N ARG A 148 8.77 -6.99 9.78
CA ARG A 148 9.91 -7.91 10.05
C ARG A 148 9.71 -9.34 9.56
N ASP A 149 8.51 -9.77 9.22
CA ASP A 149 8.26 -11.06 8.60
C ASP A 149 8.21 -10.93 7.08
N LEU A 150 8.61 -12.00 6.40
CA LEU A 150 8.46 -12.16 4.97
C LEU A 150 7.50 -13.33 4.72
N VAL A 151 6.52 -13.10 3.85
CA VAL A 151 5.63 -14.14 3.37
C VAL A 151 6.28 -14.82 2.18
N PHE A 152 6.42 -16.14 2.25
CA PHE A 152 6.77 -16.95 1.09
C PHE A 152 5.55 -17.15 0.21
N THR A 153 5.64 -16.72 -1.05
CA THR A 153 4.66 -17.04 -2.09
C THR A 153 5.28 -18.05 -3.03
N ALA A 154 4.70 -19.25 -3.07
CA ALA A 154 5.08 -20.29 -4.02
C ALA A 154 4.72 -19.88 -5.46
N VAL A 155 5.58 -20.26 -6.40
CA VAL A 155 5.44 -19.99 -7.83
C VAL A 155 5.57 -21.33 -8.57
N PRO A 156 4.73 -21.63 -9.58
CA PRO A 156 4.92 -22.81 -10.42
C PRO A 156 6.34 -22.82 -10.99
N PRO A 157 7.14 -23.90 -10.80
CA PRO A 157 8.57 -23.90 -11.14
C PRO A 157 8.85 -23.37 -12.54
N CYS A 158 9.62 -22.29 -12.62
CA CYS A 158 9.75 -21.51 -13.85
C CYS A 158 11.21 -21.10 -14.09
N ARG A 159 11.70 -21.32 -15.31
CA ARG A 159 13.09 -20.99 -15.65
C ARG A 159 13.30 -19.50 -15.74
N ILE A 160 14.15 -18.97 -14.85
CA ILE A 160 14.60 -17.58 -14.94
C ILE A 160 15.92 -17.46 -15.68
N ALA A 161 16.77 -18.49 -15.79
CA ALA A 161 17.95 -18.43 -16.66
C ALA A 161 18.42 -19.82 -17.15
N ASP A 162 19.03 -19.82 -18.34
CA ASP A 162 19.71 -20.98 -18.91
C ASP A 162 20.93 -20.52 -19.70
N THR A 163 22.14 -20.62 -19.11
CA THR A 163 23.35 -20.11 -19.78
C THR A 163 23.82 -21.01 -20.93
N ARG A 164 23.15 -22.15 -21.17
CA ARG A 164 23.35 -22.97 -22.38
C ARG A 164 22.63 -22.38 -23.59
N VAL A 165 21.58 -21.60 -23.35
CA VAL A 165 20.77 -20.94 -24.39
C VAL A 165 21.28 -19.52 -24.66
N VAL A 166 21.61 -18.75 -23.61
CA VAL A 166 22.07 -17.35 -23.77
C VAL A 166 23.31 -17.06 -22.91
N GLY A 167 24.30 -16.41 -23.51
CA GLY A 167 25.53 -15.93 -22.84
C GLY A 167 26.62 -16.99 -22.60
N GLY A 168 26.37 -18.27 -22.88
CA GLY A 168 27.36 -19.35 -22.79
C GLY A 168 27.83 -19.66 -21.35
N ALA A 169 28.80 -20.56 -21.21
CA ALA A 169 29.36 -20.93 -19.91
C ALA A 169 29.97 -19.71 -19.19
N ILE A 170 29.83 -19.67 -17.86
CA ILE A 170 30.54 -18.70 -17.03
C ILE A 170 31.98 -19.21 -16.89
N ALA A 171 32.98 -18.38 -17.15
CA ALA A 171 34.40 -18.76 -17.12
C ALA A 171 34.86 -19.08 -15.69
N ALA A 172 35.91 -19.90 -15.55
CA ALA A 172 36.51 -20.20 -14.26
C ALA A 172 36.95 -18.92 -13.52
N ASN A 173 36.77 -18.91 -12.19
CA ASN A 173 37.04 -17.77 -11.31
C ASN A 173 36.38 -16.44 -11.74
N SER A 174 35.21 -16.50 -12.36
CA SER A 174 34.46 -15.31 -12.80
C SER A 174 33.02 -15.30 -12.27
N THR A 175 32.37 -14.15 -12.41
CA THR A 175 31.00 -13.91 -11.98
C THR A 175 30.08 -13.61 -13.16
N ARG A 176 28.78 -13.89 -12.99
CA ARG A 176 27.72 -13.37 -13.86
C ARG A 176 26.54 -12.91 -13.03
N ASN A 177 25.97 -11.77 -13.41
CA ASN A 177 24.80 -11.18 -12.78
C ASN A 177 23.53 -11.58 -13.54
N PHE A 178 22.42 -11.70 -12.83
CA PHE A 178 21.15 -12.20 -13.34
C PHE A 178 19.96 -11.39 -12.82
N TYR A 179 18.85 -11.50 -13.54
CA TYR A 179 17.55 -10.99 -13.13
C TYR A 179 16.67 -12.10 -12.57
N ALA A 180 15.93 -11.77 -11.53
CA ALA A 180 14.85 -12.56 -10.94
C ALA A 180 13.55 -11.74 -10.80
N LEU A 181 13.62 -10.43 -11.04
CA LEU A 181 12.48 -9.51 -11.06
C LEU A 181 12.42 -8.78 -12.41
N ALA A 182 12.04 -9.52 -13.45
CA ALA A 182 11.88 -9.00 -14.81
C ALA A 182 10.50 -9.34 -15.40
N SER A 183 10.07 -8.60 -16.42
CA SER A 183 8.83 -8.88 -17.16
C SER A 183 8.94 -10.13 -18.05
N ALA A 184 10.17 -10.49 -18.43
CA ALA A 184 10.55 -11.70 -19.15
C ALA A 184 12.04 -11.97 -18.92
N TYR A 185 12.48 -13.22 -19.10
CA TYR A 185 13.85 -13.67 -18.86
C TYR A 185 14.57 -14.18 -20.12
N THR A 186 14.02 -13.94 -21.31
CA THR A 186 14.59 -14.39 -22.59
C THR A 186 16.02 -13.87 -22.83
N SER A 187 16.35 -12.68 -22.31
CA SER A 187 17.70 -12.09 -22.33
C SER A 187 18.77 -12.88 -21.57
N GLN A 188 18.37 -13.88 -20.77
CA GLN A 188 19.25 -14.77 -20.00
C GLN A 188 18.86 -16.25 -20.18
N GLY A 189 18.14 -16.59 -21.26
CA GLY A 189 17.75 -17.96 -21.59
C GLY A 189 16.57 -18.52 -20.79
N GLY A 190 15.88 -17.68 -20.02
CA GLY A 190 14.69 -18.04 -19.26
C GLY A 190 13.36 -17.84 -20.01
N ASN A 191 12.27 -17.97 -19.27
CA ASN A 191 10.90 -17.90 -19.75
C ASN A 191 10.55 -16.53 -20.37
N ALA A 192 9.59 -16.49 -21.30
CA ALA A 192 9.09 -15.26 -21.94
C ALA A 192 8.13 -14.43 -21.06
N THR A 193 7.90 -14.82 -19.81
CA THR A 193 7.04 -14.14 -18.84
C THR A 193 7.80 -13.85 -17.54
N SER A 194 7.20 -13.08 -16.62
CA SER A 194 7.77 -12.79 -15.31
C SER A 194 7.76 -13.97 -14.33
N CYS A 195 7.42 -15.18 -14.77
CA CYS A 195 7.19 -16.35 -13.93
C CYS A 195 6.15 -16.10 -12.81
N ASN A 196 5.17 -15.20 -13.03
CA ASN A 196 4.22 -14.74 -12.01
C ASN A 196 4.85 -14.12 -10.75
N VAL A 197 6.16 -13.81 -10.76
CA VAL A 197 6.83 -13.09 -9.67
C VAL A 197 6.44 -11.61 -9.77
N PRO A 198 5.80 -11.01 -8.76
CA PRO A 198 5.45 -9.60 -8.80
C PRO A 198 6.70 -8.77 -8.51
N ILE A 199 7.23 -8.16 -9.56
CA ILE A 199 8.24 -7.09 -9.47
C ILE A 199 7.75 -5.97 -8.51
N ALA A 200 6.42 -5.75 -8.50
CA ALA A 200 5.73 -4.74 -7.71
C ALA A 200 5.75 -4.93 -6.18
N THR A 201 5.78 -6.15 -5.65
CA THR A 201 5.69 -6.37 -4.19
C THR A 201 7.04 -6.30 -3.48
N ALA A 202 8.09 -5.84 -4.18
CA ALA A 202 9.49 -5.89 -3.76
C ALA A 202 9.82 -7.20 -3.03
N ALA A 203 9.90 -8.29 -3.80
CA ALA A 203 10.51 -9.51 -3.30
C ALA A 203 11.90 -9.15 -2.74
N THR A 204 12.11 -9.38 -1.45
CA THR A 204 13.35 -9.09 -0.73
C THR A 204 14.28 -10.30 -0.72
N ALA A 205 13.75 -11.48 -1.03
CA ALA A 205 14.51 -12.66 -1.41
C ALA A 205 13.72 -13.53 -2.40
N ILE A 206 14.41 -14.43 -3.09
CA ILE A 206 13.82 -15.46 -3.98
C ILE A 206 14.27 -16.85 -3.52
N ALA A 207 13.41 -17.85 -3.73
CA ALA A 207 13.78 -19.26 -3.61
C ALA A 207 14.00 -19.83 -5.01
N ILE A 208 15.22 -20.25 -5.31
CA ILE A 208 15.64 -20.74 -6.62
C ILE A 208 16.34 -22.08 -6.51
N ASN A 209 16.12 -22.96 -7.49
CA ASN A 209 16.95 -24.14 -7.72
C ASN A 209 18.05 -23.76 -8.72
N VAL A 210 19.30 -23.90 -8.32
CA VAL A 210 20.48 -23.58 -9.14
C VAL A 210 21.19 -24.87 -9.51
N THR A 211 21.24 -25.17 -10.80
CA THR A 211 21.90 -26.36 -11.36
C THR A 211 23.18 -25.95 -12.06
N ALA A 212 24.33 -26.45 -11.58
CA ALA A 212 25.58 -26.42 -12.32
C ALA A 212 25.57 -27.55 -13.35
N VAL A 213 25.90 -27.24 -14.61
CA VAL A 213 25.85 -28.17 -15.73
C VAL A 213 27.22 -28.28 -16.37
N THR A 214 27.75 -29.50 -16.38
CA THR A 214 29.04 -29.91 -16.95
C THR A 214 30.19 -28.95 -16.62
N PRO A 215 30.55 -28.74 -15.33
CA PRO A 215 31.75 -27.99 -14.97
C PRO A 215 33.01 -28.59 -15.59
N THR A 216 33.99 -27.77 -15.95
CA THR A 216 35.26 -28.24 -16.52
C THR A 216 36.22 -28.84 -15.49
N GLY A 217 35.96 -28.63 -14.20
CA GLY A 217 36.79 -29.08 -13.08
C GLY A 217 35.97 -29.23 -11.80
N ALA A 218 36.58 -29.83 -10.78
CA ALA A 218 35.99 -29.82 -9.43
C ALA A 218 36.05 -28.41 -8.83
N GLY A 219 35.05 -28.06 -8.02
CA GLY A 219 34.93 -26.72 -7.43
C GLY A 219 33.54 -26.45 -6.88
N TYR A 220 33.17 -25.18 -6.86
CA TYR A 220 31.91 -24.71 -6.31
C TYR A 220 31.36 -23.48 -7.04
N ALA A 221 30.06 -23.25 -6.85
CA ALA A 221 29.36 -22.01 -7.18
C ALA A 221 28.99 -21.29 -5.88
N THR A 222 29.01 -19.96 -5.89
CA THR A 222 28.42 -19.14 -4.81
C THR A 222 27.38 -18.21 -5.40
N VAL A 223 26.17 -18.24 -4.86
CA VAL A 223 25.00 -17.47 -5.28
C VAL A 223 24.72 -16.44 -4.20
N TYR A 224 24.70 -15.15 -4.54
CA TYR A 224 24.62 -14.06 -3.57
C TYR A 224 23.93 -12.81 -4.14
N PRO A 225 23.44 -11.88 -3.30
CA PRO A 225 22.77 -10.66 -3.76
C PRO A 225 23.70 -9.80 -4.64
N PHE A 226 23.16 -9.20 -5.70
CA PHE A 226 23.96 -8.37 -6.58
C PHE A 226 24.57 -7.17 -5.84
N ALA A 227 25.79 -6.78 -6.24
CA ALA A 227 26.58 -5.69 -5.65
C ALA A 227 26.91 -5.84 -4.14
N THR A 228 26.85 -7.06 -3.60
CA THR A 228 27.40 -7.38 -2.27
C THR A 228 28.76 -8.09 -2.38
N ALA A 229 29.53 -8.11 -1.29
CA ALA A 229 30.76 -8.91 -1.23
C ALA A 229 30.43 -10.40 -1.37
N GLN A 230 31.22 -11.13 -2.17
CA GLN A 230 31.04 -12.57 -2.34
C GLN A 230 31.21 -13.31 -1.00
N PRO A 231 30.23 -14.11 -0.55
CA PRO A 231 30.37 -14.94 0.63
C PRO A 231 31.44 -16.03 0.46
N LEU A 232 32.11 -16.42 1.55
CA LEU A 232 33.04 -17.55 1.58
C LEU A 232 32.35 -18.93 1.48
N ALA A 233 31.02 -18.96 1.66
CA ALA A 233 30.23 -20.20 1.60
C ALA A 233 29.92 -20.61 0.15
N ALA A 234 29.98 -21.91 -0.12
CA ALA A 234 29.52 -22.49 -1.38
C ALA A 234 27.99 -22.69 -1.37
N SER A 235 27.35 -22.39 -2.49
CA SER A 235 25.93 -22.68 -2.76
C SER A 235 25.72 -24.03 -3.46
N VAL A 236 26.65 -24.43 -4.33
CA VAL A 236 26.68 -25.74 -5.00
C VAL A 236 28.12 -26.22 -5.03
N ASN A 237 28.40 -27.45 -4.61
CA ASN A 237 29.71 -28.10 -4.80
C ASN A 237 29.60 -29.12 -5.92
N TYR A 238 30.63 -29.24 -6.77
CA TYR A 238 30.58 -30.08 -7.97
C TYR A 238 31.94 -30.68 -8.34
N THR A 239 31.90 -31.76 -9.11
CA THR A 239 33.05 -32.36 -9.80
C THR A 239 33.01 -32.04 -11.31
N ALA A 240 34.11 -32.31 -12.02
CA ALA A 240 34.16 -32.17 -13.47
C ALA A 240 33.07 -33.02 -14.16
N GLY A 241 32.42 -32.47 -15.18
CA GLY A 241 31.36 -33.13 -15.95
C GLY A 241 30.02 -33.32 -15.24
N ALA A 242 29.91 -33.01 -13.95
CA ALA A 242 28.70 -33.24 -13.17
C ALA A 242 27.50 -32.40 -13.63
N ILE A 243 26.29 -32.90 -13.36
CA ILE A 243 25.05 -32.12 -13.41
C ILE A 243 24.44 -32.20 -12.02
N VAL A 244 24.55 -31.12 -11.24
CA VAL A 244 24.15 -31.10 -9.82
C VAL A 244 23.42 -29.82 -9.49
N ASN A 245 22.38 -29.93 -8.67
CA ASN A 245 21.55 -28.81 -8.26
C ASN A 245 21.54 -28.61 -6.75
N ASN A 246 21.26 -27.37 -6.33
CA ASN A 246 20.87 -27.09 -4.96
C ASN A 246 19.78 -26.00 -4.93
N SER A 247 18.89 -26.09 -3.95
CA SER A 247 17.90 -25.05 -3.67
C SER A 247 18.50 -24.01 -2.73
N VAL A 248 18.46 -22.74 -3.11
CA VAL A 248 19.01 -21.62 -2.35
C VAL A 248 18.00 -20.48 -2.24
N VAL A 249 18.05 -19.78 -1.10
CA VAL A 249 17.37 -18.50 -0.92
C VAL A 249 18.40 -17.40 -1.07
N VAL A 250 18.19 -16.48 -2.01
CA VAL A 250 19.08 -15.33 -2.24
C VAL A 250 18.32 -14.02 -2.08
N GLY A 251 18.92 -13.10 -1.32
CA GLY A 251 18.38 -11.75 -1.11
C GLY A 251 18.41 -10.92 -2.38
N ILE A 252 17.44 -10.03 -2.52
CA ILE A 252 17.35 -9.05 -3.60
C ILE A 252 17.79 -7.68 -3.04
N PRO A 253 18.62 -6.90 -3.76
CA PRO A 253 18.99 -5.56 -3.35
C PRO A 253 17.77 -4.65 -3.11
N SER A 254 17.83 -3.90 -2.01
CA SER A 254 16.86 -2.85 -1.68
C SER A 254 17.62 -1.53 -1.48
N PRO A 255 17.39 -0.51 -2.32
CA PRO A 255 16.51 -0.48 -3.49
C PRO A 255 16.99 -1.40 -4.64
N LEU A 256 16.07 -1.69 -5.58
CA LEU A 256 16.36 -2.52 -6.75
C LEU A 256 17.51 -1.92 -7.58
N LEU A 257 18.53 -2.73 -7.85
CA LEU A 257 19.72 -2.35 -8.60
C LEU A 257 19.60 -2.71 -10.10
N SER A 258 20.71 -2.61 -10.82
CA SER A 258 20.81 -2.99 -12.24
C SER A 258 20.67 -4.49 -12.48
N ASN A 259 20.96 -5.33 -11.48
CA ASN A 259 20.74 -6.78 -11.45
C ASN A 259 20.25 -7.19 -10.06
N ASP A 260 19.84 -8.46 -9.89
CA ASP A 260 19.17 -8.92 -8.68
C ASP A 260 20.06 -9.88 -7.88
N PHE A 261 20.73 -10.83 -8.54
CA PHE A 261 21.71 -11.72 -7.89
C PHE A 261 22.92 -11.99 -8.79
N THR A 262 24.00 -12.48 -8.18
CA THR A 262 25.25 -12.85 -8.83
C THR A 262 25.57 -14.31 -8.56
N ILE A 263 26.10 -15.02 -9.57
CA ILE A 263 26.74 -16.33 -9.40
C ILE A 263 28.24 -16.15 -9.67
N TYR A 264 29.06 -16.50 -8.67
CA TYR A 264 30.48 -16.83 -8.86
C TYR A 264 30.62 -18.32 -9.20
N THR A 265 31.57 -18.67 -10.07
CA THR A 265 31.96 -20.06 -10.32
C THR A 265 33.47 -20.26 -10.22
N PHE A 266 33.89 -21.32 -9.52
CA PHE A 266 35.30 -21.68 -9.40
C PHE A 266 35.84 -22.29 -10.71
N ALA A 267 35.21 -23.35 -11.22
CA ALA A 267 35.50 -23.90 -12.54
C ALA A 267 34.58 -23.30 -13.61
N GLN A 268 34.92 -23.41 -14.90
CA GLN A 268 34.00 -22.98 -15.95
C GLN A 268 32.79 -23.91 -15.97
N SER A 269 31.56 -23.37 -15.98
CA SER A 269 30.34 -24.16 -15.97
C SER A 269 29.16 -23.43 -16.60
N HIS A 270 28.19 -24.19 -17.12
CA HIS A 270 26.86 -23.66 -17.42
C HIS A 270 25.97 -23.67 -16.18
N TYR A 271 25.00 -22.77 -16.15
CA TYR A 271 24.03 -22.68 -15.06
C TYR A 271 22.60 -22.64 -15.58
N VAL A 272 21.74 -23.39 -14.91
CA VAL A 272 20.30 -23.40 -15.13
C VAL A 272 19.65 -22.99 -13.81
N ILE A 273 18.82 -21.95 -13.84
CA ILE A 273 18.23 -21.36 -12.64
C ILE A 273 16.71 -21.33 -12.81
N ASP A 274 16.01 -22.08 -11.95
CA ASP A 274 14.55 -22.19 -11.91
C ASP A 274 14.03 -21.58 -10.60
N ILE A 275 13.07 -20.66 -10.67
CA ILE A 275 12.42 -20.06 -9.49
C ILE A 275 11.23 -20.91 -9.03
N VAL A 276 11.12 -21.12 -7.71
CA VAL A 276 10.02 -21.88 -7.08
C VAL A 276 9.18 -21.04 -6.13
N GLY A 277 9.59 -19.81 -5.86
CA GLY A 277 8.83 -18.84 -5.08
C GLY A 277 9.68 -17.63 -4.70
N TYR A 278 9.05 -16.70 -3.99
CA TYR A 278 9.69 -15.47 -3.53
C TYR A 278 9.22 -15.08 -2.13
N PHE A 279 10.03 -14.26 -1.46
CA PHE A 279 9.75 -13.72 -0.14
C PHE A 279 9.51 -12.22 -0.27
N ALA A 280 8.31 -11.76 0.10
CA ALA A 280 7.95 -10.35 0.13
C ALA A 280 7.42 -9.97 1.52
N PRO A 281 7.54 -8.70 1.95
CA PRO A 281 6.83 -8.24 3.14
C PRO A 281 5.32 -8.48 2.95
N PRO A 282 4.59 -8.85 4.02
CA PRO A 282 3.15 -9.08 3.94
C PRO A 282 2.45 -7.81 3.44
N GLN A 283 1.75 -7.95 2.32
CA GLN A 283 0.87 -6.93 1.80
C GLN A 283 -0.35 -6.83 2.70
N ALA A 284 -0.65 -5.65 3.23
CA ALA A 284 -1.92 -5.44 3.92
C ALA A 284 -3.05 -5.53 2.88
N THR A 285 -3.80 -6.62 2.86
CA THR A 285 -4.92 -6.75 1.91
C THR A 285 -5.91 -5.61 2.16
N PRO A 286 -6.24 -4.77 1.16
CA PRO A 286 -7.17 -3.68 1.35
C PRO A 286 -8.49 -4.20 1.90
N VAL A 287 -8.97 -3.60 2.99
CA VAL A 287 -10.27 -3.94 3.58
C VAL A 287 -11.32 -3.62 2.52
N GLN A 288 -11.98 -4.66 2.01
CA GLN A 288 -13.04 -4.51 1.03
C GLN A 288 -14.31 -4.12 1.77
N CYS A 289 -14.74 -2.86 1.62
CA CYS A 289 -15.95 -2.34 2.20
C CYS A 289 -17.01 -2.05 1.13
N MET A 290 -18.26 -2.29 1.47
CA MET A 290 -19.44 -1.93 0.70
C MET A 290 -20.52 -1.39 1.64
N GLN A 291 -21.45 -0.60 1.11
CA GLN A 291 -22.66 -0.23 1.84
C GLN A 291 -23.82 -1.14 1.40
N THR A 292 -24.70 -1.51 2.32
CA THR A 292 -25.95 -2.19 1.96
C THR A 292 -26.90 -1.25 1.23
N SER A 293 -27.98 -1.82 0.67
CA SER A 293 -29.18 -1.04 0.40
C SER A 293 -29.66 -0.30 1.66
N VAL A 294 -30.47 0.74 1.46
CA VAL A 294 -31.16 1.45 2.54
C VAL A 294 -32.45 0.67 2.85
N SER A 295 -32.68 0.35 4.13
CA SER A 295 -34.00 -0.07 4.61
C SER A 295 -34.76 1.16 5.14
N THR A 296 -36.00 1.32 4.71
CA THR A 296 -36.93 2.35 5.20
C THR A 296 -38.00 1.69 6.06
N GLU A 297 -38.20 2.21 7.27
CA GLU A 297 -39.15 1.67 8.25
C GLU A 297 -39.98 2.82 8.85
N SER A 298 -41.26 2.60 9.16
CA SER A 298 -42.14 3.65 9.68
C SER A 298 -42.37 3.51 11.19
N ILE A 299 -42.17 4.59 11.93
CA ILE A 299 -42.33 4.64 13.39
C ILE A 299 -43.65 5.32 13.74
N PRO A 300 -44.56 4.67 14.48
CA PRO A 300 -45.80 5.31 14.94
C PRO A 300 -45.54 6.54 15.81
N ALA A 301 -46.54 7.41 15.88
CA ALA A 301 -46.51 8.63 16.70
C ALA A 301 -46.22 8.32 18.17
N GLY A 302 -45.29 9.07 18.78
CA GLY A 302 -44.96 8.96 20.21
C GLY A 302 -44.19 7.70 20.63
N LEU A 303 -43.77 6.83 19.70
CA LEU A 303 -43.07 5.58 20.03
C LEU A 303 -41.56 5.64 19.79
N ALA A 304 -40.85 4.79 20.55
CA ALA A 304 -39.43 4.48 20.35
C ALA A 304 -39.26 3.02 19.91
N ALA A 305 -38.32 2.78 18.99
CA ALA A 305 -38.09 1.47 18.39
C ALA A 305 -36.64 1.30 17.92
N PHE A 306 -36.21 0.05 17.77
CA PHE A 306 -34.92 -0.31 17.15
C PHE A 306 -35.18 -1.05 15.84
N TYR A 307 -34.64 -0.52 14.74
CA TYR A 307 -34.73 -1.16 13.43
C TYR A 307 -33.36 -1.65 12.96
N LEU A 308 -33.36 -2.79 12.29
CA LEU A 308 -32.15 -3.44 11.78
C LEU A 308 -31.85 -2.96 10.37
N ALA A 309 -30.64 -2.45 10.13
CA ALA A 309 -30.14 -2.26 8.77
C ALA A 309 -30.09 -3.61 8.03
N PRO A 310 -30.08 -3.65 6.68
CA PRO A 310 -29.95 -4.91 5.95
C PRO A 310 -28.69 -5.67 6.35
N ALA A 311 -28.75 -7.00 6.29
CA ALA A 311 -27.60 -7.84 6.64
C ALA A 311 -26.45 -7.67 5.64
N CYS A 312 -25.22 -7.82 6.13
CA CYS A 312 -24.06 -7.89 5.26
C CYS A 312 -24.08 -9.18 4.42
N PRO A 313 -23.59 -9.16 3.17
CA PRO A 313 -23.42 -10.38 2.38
C PRO A 313 -22.47 -11.38 3.06
N THR A 314 -22.61 -12.66 2.71
CA THR A 314 -21.76 -13.74 3.24
C THR A 314 -20.27 -13.41 3.13
N GLY A 315 -19.54 -13.55 4.23
CA GLY A 315 -18.11 -13.22 4.31
C GLY A 315 -17.80 -11.74 4.55
N TYR A 316 -18.80 -10.88 4.79
CA TYR A 316 -18.64 -9.51 5.27
C TYR A 316 -19.16 -9.35 6.70
N GLN A 317 -18.62 -8.39 7.44
CA GLN A 317 -18.99 -8.04 8.81
C GLN A 317 -19.41 -6.57 8.86
N SER A 318 -20.42 -6.22 9.65
CA SER A 318 -20.80 -4.81 9.80
C SER A 318 -19.80 -4.07 10.69
N VAL A 319 -19.28 -2.94 10.21
CA VAL A 319 -18.30 -2.11 10.94
C VAL A 319 -18.80 -0.71 11.26
N SER A 320 -19.86 -0.26 10.59
CA SER A 320 -20.60 0.95 10.94
C SER A 320 -22.04 0.86 10.42
N VAL A 321 -22.90 1.76 10.89
CA VAL A 321 -24.27 1.91 10.41
C VAL A 321 -24.61 3.38 10.26
N GLY A 322 -25.15 3.75 9.11
CA GLY A 322 -25.76 5.04 8.87
C GLY A 322 -27.23 5.01 9.28
N CYS A 323 -27.64 6.02 10.04
CA CYS A 323 -28.99 6.19 10.55
C CYS A 323 -29.47 7.58 10.14
N TRP A 324 -30.58 7.67 9.38
CA TRP A 324 -31.16 8.95 8.94
C TRP A 324 -32.66 9.01 9.21
N SER A 325 -33.16 10.18 9.59
CA SER A 325 -34.57 10.41 9.90
C SER A 325 -35.07 11.75 9.37
N VAL A 326 -36.40 11.90 9.32
CA VAL A 326 -37.06 13.19 9.11
C VAL A 326 -37.21 13.98 10.41
N ALA A 327 -37.47 15.28 10.31
CA ALA A 327 -37.61 16.16 11.46
C ALA A 327 -38.69 15.68 12.46
N GLY A 328 -38.37 15.77 13.76
CA GLY A 328 -39.21 15.26 14.85
C GLY A 328 -39.05 13.76 15.17
N VAL A 329 -38.18 13.05 14.44
CA VAL A 329 -37.72 11.71 14.84
C VAL A 329 -36.22 11.76 15.14
N TYR A 330 -35.86 11.40 16.36
CA TYR A 330 -34.49 11.49 16.87
C TYR A 330 -33.87 10.10 16.99
N SER A 331 -32.59 9.96 16.66
CA SER A 331 -31.87 8.73 16.94
C SER A 331 -31.61 8.61 18.45
N THR A 332 -31.93 7.45 19.03
CA THR A 332 -31.65 7.12 20.43
C THR A 332 -30.35 6.34 20.60
N GLY A 333 -29.67 6.02 19.50
CA GLY A 333 -28.39 5.33 19.47
C GLY A 333 -28.25 4.44 18.24
N SER A 334 -27.09 3.81 18.09
CA SER A 334 -26.86 2.77 17.10
C SER A 334 -26.02 1.65 17.70
N SER A 335 -26.12 0.45 17.14
CA SER A 335 -25.28 -0.68 17.54
C SER A 335 -24.84 -1.50 16.34
N LEU A 336 -23.66 -2.09 16.46
CA LEU A 336 -23.19 -3.16 15.59
C LEU A 336 -23.50 -4.46 16.32
N GLY A 337 -24.30 -5.34 15.71
CA GLY A 337 -24.95 -6.47 16.37
C GLY A 337 -24.03 -7.64 16.73
N PHE A 338 -22.82 -7.40 17.23
CA PHE A 338 -21.80 -8.40 17.56
C PHE A 338 -22.25 -9.51 18.52
N THR A 339 -23.39 -9.33 19.20
CA THR A 339 -24.00 -10.29 20.13
C THR A 339 -25.22 -11.02 19.58
N ARG A 340 -25.63 -10.78 18.33
CA ARG A 340 -26.77 -11.46 17.68
C ARG A 340 -26.29 -12.47 16.62
N PRO A 341 -26.98 -13.61 16.43
CA PRO A 341 -26.61 -14.62 15.42
C PRO A 341 -26.58 -14.10 13.98
N ASP A 342 -27.30 -13.01 13.69
CA ASP A 342 -27.38 -12.39 12.37
C ASP A 342 -26.34 -11.27 12.15
N ASN A 343 -25.61 -10.85 13.20
CA ASN A 343 -24.60 -9.80 13.20
C ASN A 343 -25.05 -8.48 12.55
N ARG A 344 -26.36 -8.18 12.58
CA ARG A 344 -26.94 -7.00 11.93
C ARG A 344 -26.77 -5.75 12.78
N ALA A 345 -26.34 -4.66 12.14
CA ALA A 345 -26.34 -3.36 12.80
C ALA A 345 -27.75 -2.78 12.92
N SER A 346 -27.95 -1.91 13.90
CA SER A 346 -29.26 -1.34 14.24
C SER A 346 -29.20 0.16 14.51
N CYS A 347 -30.31 0.83 14.21
CA CYS A 347 -30.58 2.22 14.56
C CYS A 347 -31.74 2.25 15.56
N GLY A 348 -31.51 2.87 16.71
CA GLY A 348 -32.54 3.21 17.69
C GLY A 348 -33.14 4.59 17.38
N TRP A 349 -34.44 4.73 17.58
CA TRP A 349 -35.21 5.90 17.22
C TRP A 349 -36.30 6.23 18.23
N HIS A 350 -36.71 7.50 18.28
CA HIS A 350 -37.88 8.00 19.02
C HIS A 350 -38.61 9.06 18.19
N ASN A 351 -39.87 8.80 17.84
CA ASN A 351 -40.73 9.72 17.09
C ASN A 351 -41.55 10.57 18.06
N THR A 352 -41.25 11.87 18.19
CA THR A 352 -41.99 12.79 19.06
C THR A 352 -43.08 13.55 18.32
N THR A 353 -43.40 13.18 17.07
CA THR A 353 -44.47 13.82 16.28
C THR A 353 -45.81 13.12 16.49
N GLY A 354 -46.91 13.83 16.20
CA GLY A 354 -48.26 13.29 16.27
C GLY A 354 -48.68 12.40 15.08
N ALA A 355 -47.74 11.94 14.25
CA ALA A 355 -48.01 11.10 13.08
C ALA A 355 -46.92 10.04 12.89
N ALA A 356 -47.19 9.00 12.10
CA ALA A 356 -46.16 8.06 11.68
C ALA A 356 -45.08 8.76 10.83
N ARG A 357 -43.82 8.34 10.99
CA ARG A 357 -42.66 8.96 10.34
C ARG A 357 -41.63 7.92 9.96
N ASP A 358 -41.08 8.06 8.76
CA ASP A 358 -40.13 7.10 8.21
C ASP A 358 -38.70 7.40 8.65
N VAL A 359 -37.96 6.32 8.92
CA VAL A 359 -36.54 6.31 9.25
C VAL A 359 -35.80 5.38 8.29
N ASN A 360 -34.52 5.66 8.10
CA ASN A 360 -33.67 4.97 7.14
C ASN A 360 -32.41 4.43 7.83
N ALA A 361 -32.02 3.21 7.48
CA ALA A 361 -30.81 2.57 7.97
C ALA A 361 -30.04 1.88 6.83
N ALA A 362 -28.71 1.94 6.87
CA ALA A 362 -27.83 1.16 5.98
C ALA A 362 -26.54 0.79 6.72
N ALA A 363 -26.08 -0.44 6.54
CA ALA A 363 -24.83 -0.91 7.15
C ALA A 363 -23.64 -0.67 6.20
N VAL A 364 -22.48 -0.32 6.76
CA VAL A 364 -21.20 -0.49 6.08
C VAL A 364 -20.66 -1.86 6.47
N CYS A 365 -20.44 -2.68 5.45
CA CYS A 365 -20.04 -4.07 5.54
C CYS A 365 -18.63 -4.21 4.98
N CYS A 366 -17.69 -4.69 5.78
CA CYS A 366 -16.30 -4.84 5.39
C CYS A 366 -15.81 -6.28 5.58
N ARG A 367 -14.80 -6.66 4.78
CA ARG A 367 -14.05 -7.92 4.95
C ARG A 367 -12.56 -7.70 4.70
N VAL A 368 -11.74 -8.59 5.24
CA VAL A 368 -10.32 -8.72 4.88
C VAL A 368 -10.22 -9.88 3.88
N PRO A 369 -9.92 -9.65 2.59
CA PRO A 369 -9.80 -10.75 1.64
C PRO A 369 -8.56 -11.61 1.97
N GLY A 370 -8.70 -12.94 1.85
CA GLY A 370 -7.60 -13.88 2.10
C GLY A 370 -7.40 -14.28 3.56
N ARG A 371 -8.42 -14.13 4.41
CA ARG A 371 -8.56 -14.82 5.70
C ARG A 371 -9.94 -15.47 5.80
#